data_AF-A0A7Y3MXG3-F1
#
_entry.id   AF-A0A7Y3MXG3-F1
#
_cell.length_a   1.000
_cell.length_b   1.000
_cell.length_c   1.000
_cell.angle_alpha   90.00
_cell.angle_beta   90.00
_cell.angle_gamma   90.00
#
_symmetry.space_group_name_H-M   'P 1'
#
loop_
_entity.id
_entity.type
_entity.pdbx_description
1 polymer ?
#
loop_
_entity_poly.entity_id
_entity_poly.type
_entity_poly.pdbx_seq_one_letter_code
_entity_poly.pdbx_strand_id
1 'polypeptide(L)'
;TQGTRADVYAAAMSFPPARARALLDLLADVQEGIRDLSRVALEAPSGPTDTDLPRLSGGAAMTPDQAAAAVDRVEWARTLAEANVNPQLLMASLLLDLHDNFRGVRPE
;
A
#
# COMPACT_ATOMS: atom_id res chain seq x y z
N THR A 1 -3.70 -20.83 -2.83
CA THR A 1 -3.09 -21.09 -1.52
C THR A 1 -2.21 -19.90 -1.19
N GLN A 2 -2.60 -19.07 -0.24
CA GLN A 2 -1.80 -17.91 0.14
C GLN A 2 -0.66 -18.40 1.04
N GLY A 3 0.59 -18.15 0.66
CA GLY A 3 1.75 -18.50 1.48
C GLY A 3 1.73 -17.75 2.81
N THR A 4 2.34 -18.35 3.84
CA THR A 4 2.54 -17.69 5.13
C THR A 4 3.40 -16.43 4.96
N ARG A 5 3.41 -15.49 5.92
CA ARG A 5 4.32 -14.31 5.86
C ARG A 5 5.78 -14.73 5.67
N ALA A 6 6.18 -15.86 6.27
CA ALA A 6 7.51 -16.44 6.10
C ALA A 6 7.78 -16.84 4.64
N ASP A 7 6.81 -17.44 3.96
CA ASP A 7 6.93 -17.80 2.54
C ASP A 7 7.07 -16.55 1.65
N VAL A 8 6.33 -15.48 1.98
CA VAL A 8 6.41 -14.20 1.25
C VAL A 8 7.77 -13.53 1.46
N TYR A 9 8.32 -13.55 2.67
CA TYR A 9 9.67 -13.02 2.92
C TYR A 9 10.77 -13.86 2.25
N ALA A 10 10.63 -15.19 2.27
CA ALA A 10 11.55 -16.08 1.57
C ALA A 10 11.53 -15.82 0.05
N ALA A 11 10.35 -15.63 -0.53
CA ALA A 11 10.19 -15.26 -1.93
C ALA A 11 10.78 -13.87 -2.21
N ALA A 12 10.56 -12.88 -1.35
CA ALA A 12 11.11 -11.54 -1.51
C ALA A 12 12.66 -11.55 -1.55
N MET A 13 13.29 -12.35 -0.69
CA MET A 13 14.75 -12.51 -0.65
C MET A 13 15.33 -13.21 -1.89
N SER A 14 14.50 -13.84 -2.74
CA SER A 14 14.96 -14.43 -4.00
C SER A 14 15.19 -13.40 -5.12
N PHE A 15 14.69 -12.16 -4.95
CA PHE A 15 14.90 -11.09 -5.93
C PHE A 15 16.29 -10.45 -5.76
N PRO A 16 16.92 -10.00 -6.86
CA PRO A 16 18.21 -9.32 -6.79
C PRO A 16 18.14 -8.08 -5.89
N PRO A 17 19.14 -7.83 -5.03
CA PRO A 17 19.14 -6.68 -4.13
C PRO A 17 19.04 -5.37 -4.91
N ALA A 18 18.14 -4.50 -4.46
CA ALA A 18 17.97 -3.15 -5.01
C ALA A 18 18.45 -2.13 -3.97
N ARG A 19 18.54 -0.86 -4.34
CA ARG A 19 18.79 0.23 -3.37
C ARG A 19 17.47 0.74 -2.82
N ALA A 20 17.25 0.58 -1.52
CA ALA A 20 16.00 1.00 -0.91
C ALA A 20 15.73 2.50 -1.00
N ARG A 21 16.77 3.33 -1.03
CA ARG A 21 16.63 4.78 -1.26
C ARG A 21 16.01 5.12 -2.62
N ALA A 22 16.12 4.24 -3.62
CA ALA A 22 15.47 4.44 -4.91
C ALA A 22 13.94 4.23 -4.84
N LEU A 23 13.41 3.72 -3.72
CA LEU A 23 11.98 3.55 -3.51
C LEU A 23 11.30 4.77 -2.90
N LEU A 24 12.05 5.80 -2.46
CA LEU A 24 11.47 6.94 -1.74
C LEU A 24 10.41 7.68 -2.56
N ASP A 25 10.70 7.93 -3.83
CA ASP A 25 9.76 8.61 -4.75
C ASP A 25 8.51 7.75 -4.97
N LEU A 26 8.69 6.44 -5.19
CA LEU A 26 7.58 5.49 -5.33
C LEU A 26 6.70 5.43 -4.06
N LEU A 27 7.32 5.44 -2.88
CA LEU A 27 6.58 5.44 -1.61
C LEU A 27 5.82 6.75 -1.39
N ALA A 28 6.37 7.89 -1.86
CA ALA A 28 5.65 9.16 -1.84
C ALA A 28 4.43 9.13 -2.77
N ASP A 29 4.57 8.58 -3.98
CA ASP A 29 3.47 8.42 -4.93
C ASP A 29 2.36 7.49 -4.38
N VAL A 30 2.74 6.38 -3.73
CA VAL A 30 1.79 5.48 -3.07
C VAL A 30 1.05 6.18 -1.93
N GLN A 31 1.74 7.00 -1.14
CA GLN A 31 1.13 7.76 -0.06
C GLN A 31 0.09 8.75 -0.59
N GLU A 32 0.41 9.47 -1.67
CA GLU A 32 -0.52 10.41 -2.29
C GLU A 32 -1.72 9.68 -2.92
N GLY A 33 -1.48 8.56 -3.61
CA GLY A 33 -2.55 7.74 -4.17
C GLY A 33 -3.53 7.21 -3.09
N ILE A 34 -3.05 6.84 -1.91
CA ILE A 34 -3.91 6.47 -0.77
C ILE A 34 -4.74 7.67 -0.31
N ARG A 35 -4.14 8.86 -0.22
CA ARG A 35 -4.87 10.08 0.17
C ARG A 35 -5.95 10.45 -0.85
N ASP A 36 -5.65 10.32 -2.14
CA ASP A 36 -6.62 10.60 -3.20
C ASP A 36 -7.78 9.59 -3.19
N LEU A 37 -7.49 8.29 -3.00
CA LEU A 37 -8.53 7.27 -2.80
C LEU A 37 -9.42 7.61 -1.59
N SER A 38 -8.84 8.14 -0.53
CA SER A 38 -9.57 8.54 0.68
C SER A 38 -10.48 9.75 0.42
N ARG A 39 -10.01 10.74 -0.33
CA ARG A 39 -10.81 11.90 -0.74
C ARG A 39 -11.98 11.46 -1.60
N VAL A 40 -11.75 10.60 -2.59
CA VAL A 40 -12.82 10.04 -3.43
C VAL A 40 -13.86 9.28 -2.59
N ALA A 41 -13.44 8.51 -1.59
CA ALA A 41 -14.35 7.81 -0.69
C ALA A 41 -15.18 8.75 0.19
N LEU A 42 -14.62 9.90 0.60
CA LEU A 42 -15.28 10.92 1.42
C LEU A 42 -16.18 11.87 0.60
N GLU A 43 -15.83 12.15 -0.66
CA GLU A 43 -16.49 13.12 -1.55
C GLU A 43 -17.56 12.48 -2.46
N ALA A 44 -17.91 11.20 -2.26
CA ALA A 44 -19.02 10.57 -2.97
C ALA A 44 -20.38 11.12 -2.47
N PRO A 45 -20.79 12.27 -3.00
CA PRO A 45 -21.75 12.26 -4.09
C PRO A 45 -21.31 13.17 -5.24
N SER A 46 -20.36 12.73 -6.09
CA SER A 46 -20.31 12.95 -7.56
C SER A 46 -18.93 12.59 -8.15
N GLY A 47 -18.55 11.30 -8.14
CA GLY A 47 -17.60 10.71 -9.09
C GLY A 47 -16.10 11.07 -8.95
N PRO A 48 -15.18 10.09 -9.10
CA PRO A 48 -13.75 10.39 -9.14
C PRO A 48 -13.38 11.19 -10.39
N THR A 49 -12.67 12.31 -10.19
CA THR A 49 -12.08 13.14 -11.25
C THR A 49 -10.87 12.48 -11.91
N ASP A 50 -10.39 11.37 -11.35
CA ASP A 50 -9.29 10.57 -11.89
C ASP A 50 -9.81 9.23 -12.42
N THR A 51 -9.50 8.95 -13.68
CA THR A 51 -10.14 7.88 -14.49
C THR A 51 -9.62 6.49 -14.12
N ASP A 52 -8.48 6.37 -13.41
CA ASP A 52 -7.88 5.09 -13.03
C ASP A 52 -8.20 4.62 -11.60
N LEU A 53 -8.53 5.53 -10.69
CA LEU A 53 -8.87 5.20 -9.29
C LEU A 53 -10.09 4.25 -9.14
N PRO A 54 -11.19 4.36 -9.91
CA PRO A 54 -12.31 3.42 -9.80
C PRO A 54 -11.98 1.98 -10.26
N ARG A 55 -10.88 1.77 -11.01
CA ARG A 55 -10.41 0.42 -11.37
C ARG A 55 -9.64 -0.26 -10.22
N LEU A 56 -9.05 0.52 -9.32
CA LEU A 56 -8.30 0.03 -8.16
C LEU A 56 -9.21 -0.32 -6.98
N SER A 57 -10.35 0.35 -6.84
CA SER A 57 -11.25 0.11 -5.71
C SER A 57 -12.10 -1.15 -5.85
N GLY A 58 -12.31 -1.70 -7.06
CA GLY A 58 -13.11 -2.92 -7.24
C GLY A 58 -14.52 -2.86 -6.64
N GLY A 59 -15.06 -1.65 -6.40
CA GLY A 59 -16.31 -1.42 -5.67
C GLY A 59 -16.21 -1.39 -4.14
N ALA A 60 -15.05 -1.71 -3.57
CA ALA A 60 -14.74 -1.64 -2.15
C ALA A 60 -14.31 -0.22 -1.76
N ALA A 61 -15.16 0.50 -1.04
CA ALA A 61 -14.81 1.80 -0.47
C ALA A 61 -13.88 1.61 0.73
N MET A 62 -12.70 2.23 0.68
CA MET A 62 -11.77 2.32 1.82
C MET A 62 -12.37 3.24 2.88
N THR A 63 -12.41 2.82 4.15
CA THR A 63 -12.85 3.71 5.23
C THR A 63 -11.76 4.73 5.59
N PRO A 64 -12.11 5.89 6.18
CA PRO A 64 -11.12 6.87 6.62
C PRO A 64 -10.07 6.32 7.60
N ASP A 65 -10.47 5.39 8.48
CA ASP A 65 -9.54 4.74 9.42
C ASP A 65 -8.55 3.82 8.69
N GLN A 66 -9.02 3.09 7.68
CA GLN A 66 -8.14 2.25 6.85
C GLN A 66 -7.17 3.09 6.03
N ALA A 67 -7.63 4.23 5.52
CA ALA A 67 -6.79 5.19 4.83
C ALA A 67 -5.68 5.73 5.74
N ALA A 68 -6.02 6.19 6.94
CA ALA A 68 -5.05 6.67 7.92
C ALA A 68 -4.03 5.58 8.26
N ALA A 69 -4.51 4.35 8.55
CA ALA A 69 -3.64 3.22 8.83
C ALA A 69 -2.72 2.86 7.64
N ALA A 70 -3.22 2.96 6.40
CA ALA A 70 -2.41 2.70 5.21
C ALA A 70 -1.32 3.77 5.01
N VAL A 71 -1.64 5.05 5.25
CA VAL A 71 -0.66 6.14 5.23
C VAL A 71 0.44 5.90 6.27
N ASP A 72 0.10 5.55 7.52
CA ASP A 72 1.07 5.27 8.57
C ASP A 72 2.03 4.13 8.19
N ARG A 73 1.53 3.09 7.50
CA ARG A 73 2.37 1.99 7.02
C ARG A 73 3.33 2.42 5.91
N VAL A 74 2.91 3.31 5.02
CA VAL A 74 3.78 3.86 3.98
C VAL A 74 4.84 4.78 4.59
N GLU A 75 4.49 5.60 5.58
CA GLU A 75 5.45 6.43 6.32
C GLU A 75 6.49 5.57 7.03
N TRP A 76 6.06 4.49 7.70
CA TRP A 76 6.98 3.53 8.29
C TRP A 76 7.91 2.90 7.26
N ALA A 77 7.39 2.50 6.09
CA ALA A 77 8.20 1.99 4.99
C ALA A 77 9.22 3.02 4.49
N ARG A 78 8.88 4.31 4.45
CA ARG A 78 9.83 5.39 4.11
C ARG A 78 10.96 5.49 5.13
N THR A 79 10.66 5.44 6.43
CA THR A 79 11.70 5.41 7.48
C THR A 79 12.66 4.24 7.30
N LEU A 80 12.15 3.05 6.96
CA LEU A 80 12.98 1.89 6.66
C LEU A 80 13.84 2.08 5.39
N ALA A 81 13.28 2.72 4.35
CA ALA A 81 14.00 3.02 3.13
C ALA A 81 15.15 4.03 3.35
N GLU A 82 14.93 5.07 4.17
CA GLU A 82 15.94 6.06 4.55
C GLU A 82 17.11 5.40 5.32
N ALA A 83 16.78 4.47 6.22
CA ALA A 83 17.73 3.62 6.92
C ALA A 83 18.40 2.57 6.01
N ASN A 84 18.06 2.54 4.71
CA ASN A 84 18.61 1.63 3.70
C ASN A 84 18.42 0.14 4.06
N VAL A 85 17.28 -0.17 4.70
CA VAL A 85 16.84 -1.55 4.96
C VAL A 85 16.65 -2.28 3.62
N ASN A 86 16.81 -3.61 3.62
CA ASN A 86 16.62 -4.42 2.42
C ASN A 86 15.25 -4.11 1.75
N PRO A 87 15.24 -3.63 0.49
CA PRO A 87 14.01 -3.18 -0.16
C PRO A 87 13.02 -4.31 -0.45
N GLN A 88 13.51 -5.53 -0.65
CA GLN A 88 12.64 -6.69 -0.87
C GLN A 88 11.81 -6.97 0.38
N LEU A 89 12.45 -6.97 1.56
CA LEU A 89 11.77 -7.18 2.84
C LEU A 89 10.83 -6.02 3.18
N LEU A 90 11.26 -4.79 2.91
CA LEU A 90 10.45 -3.58 3.08
C LEU A 90 9.16 -3.67 2.26
N MET A 91 9.28 -3.93 0.95
CA MET A 91 8.12 -4.02 0.06
C MET A 91 7.21 -5.18 0.42
N ALA A 92 7.79 -6.34 0.77
CA ALA A 92 7.01 -7.49 1.22
C ALA A 92 6.21 -7.18 2.49
N SER A 93 6.82 -6.50 3.47
CA SER A 93 6.14 -6.08 4.69
C SER A 93 5.01 -5.08 4.41
N LEU A 94 5.30 -4.05 3.61
CA LEU A 94 4.32 -3.03 3.24
C LEU A 94 3.10 -3.64 2.54
N LEU A 95 3.33 -4.53 1.56
CA LEU A 95 2.24 -5.17 0.82
C LEU A 95 1.38 -6.08 1.69
N LEU A 96 2.00 -6.82 2.63
CA LEU A 96 1.25 -7.65 3.59
C LEU A 96 0.41 -6.79 4.53
N ASP A 97 0.99 -5.69 5.03
CA ASP A 97 0.30 -4.77 5.94
C ASP A 97 -0.89 -4.07 5.27
N LEU A 98 -0.70 -3.60 4.03
CA LEU A 98 -1.78 -3.03 3.23
C LEU A 98 -2.85 -4.07 2.90
N HIS A 99 -2.46 -5.29 2.55
CA HIS A 99 -3.41 -6.37 2.29
C HIS A 99 -4.27 -6.71 3.52
N ASP A 100 -3.65 -6.81 4.70
CA ASP A 100 -4.38 -7.08 5.94
C ASP A 100 -5.32 -5.93 6.31
N ASN A 101 -4.88 -4.68 6.09
CA ASN A 101 -5.68 -3.48 6.33
C ASN A 101 -6.94 -3.44 5.43
N PHE A 102 -6.81 -3.85 4.16
CA PHE A 102 -7.92 -3.80 3.19
C PHE A 102 -8.77 -5.07 3.13
N ARG A 103 -8.33 -6.19 3.73
CA ARG A 103 -9.09 -7.45 3.78
C ARG A 103 -10.45 -7.34 4.49
N GLY A 104 -10.66 -6.31 5.31
CA GLY A 104 -11.95 -6.01 5.93
C GLY A 104 -13.02 -5.52 4.94
N VAL A 105 -12.64 -5.16 3.71
CA VAL A 105 -13.57 -4.65 2.69
C VAL A 105 -14.02 -5.78 1.79
N ARG A 106 -15.00 -6.58 2.23
CA ARG A 106 -15.77 -7.41 1.31
C ARG A 106 -16.92 -6.57 0.74
N PRO A 107 -17.00 -6.37 -0.58
CA PRO A 107 -18.24 -5.93 -1.18
C PRO A 107 -19.26 -7.06 -1.02
N GLU A 108 -20.42 -6.74 -0.43
CA GLU A 108 -21.61 -7.58 -0.48
C GLU A 108 -22.36 -7.36 -1.79
#